data_AF-A0A5A7TPI1-F1
#
_entry.id   AF-A0A5A7TPI1-F1
#
_cell.length_a   1.000
_cell.length_b   1.000
_cell.length_c   1.000
_cell.angle_alpha   90.00
_cell.angle_beta   90.00
_cell.angle_gamma   90.00
#
_symmetry.space_group_name_H-M   'P 1'
#
loop_
_entity.id
_entity.type
_entity.pdbx_description
1 polymer ?
#
loop_
_entity_poly.entity_id
_entity_poly.type
_entity_poly.pdbx_seq_one_letter_code
_entity_poly.pdbx_strand_id
1 'polypeptide(L)'
;MTKISFTGKGLRAKTHLEIVHSDLWGPMNVKARGGYEYFISFIDDYSRYGHVYLGHVYLIQNKSDSFEMFKEYKAEVENESGKTIKTFRSDRGGEYMDLRFHDYLIEYGIQSQLSIPNTPQQNGVSESRN
;
A
#
# COMPACT_ATOMS: atom_id res chain seq x y z
N MET A 1 2.99 -9.78 -32.37
CA MET A 1 2.47 -9.45 -31.02
C MET A 1 2.44 -7.94 -30.88
N THR A 2 1.23 -7.38 -30.83
CA THR A 2 0.97 -5.95 -30.96
C THR A 2 1.38 -5.22 -29.68
N LYS A 3 2.29 -4.25 -29.81
CA LYS A 3 2.76 -3.40 -28.72
C LYS A 3 1.63 -2.42 -28.38
N ILE A 4 0.84 -2.73 -27.36
CA ILE A 4 -0.17 -1.80 -26.85
C ILE A 4 0.59 -0.64 -26.19
N SER A 5 0.57 0.51 -26.84
CA SER A 5 1.03 1.77 -26.26
C SER A 5 0.05 2.17 -25.16
N PHE A 6 0.48 2.15 -23.90
CA PHE A 6 -0.34 2.65 -22.80
C PHE A 6 -0.30 4.18 -22.78
N THR A 7 -1.40 4.78 -23.22
CA THR A 7 -1.71 6.22 -23.08
C THR A 7 -2.62 6.46 -21.86
N GLY A 8 -2.46 5.67 -20.79
CA GLY A 8 -3.19 5.85 -19.54
C GLY A 8 -2.35 6.63 -18.55
N LYS A 9 -2.64 7.92 -18.33
CA LYS A 9 -2.24 8.56 -17.06
C LYS A 9 -2.87 7.71 -15.96
N GLY A 10 -2.07 7.04 -15.12
CA GLY A 10 -2.59 6.33 -13.96
C GLY A 10 -3.52 7.24 -13.17
N LEU A 11 -4.67 6.74 -12.74
CA LEU A 11 -5.62 7.51 -11.93
C LEU A 11 -4.91 7.96 -10.66
N ARG A 12 -4.65 9.27 -10.56
CA ARG A 12 -4.07 9.93 -9.39
C ARG A 12 -5.19 10.39 -8.49
N ALA A 13 -5.00 10.22 -7.18
CA ALA A 13 -5.90 10.77 -6.17
C ALA A 13 -5.97 12.29 -6.30
N LYS A 14 -7.17 12.83 -6.16
CA LYS A 14 -7.46 14.27 -6.14
C LYS A 14 -7.63 14.79 -4.73
N THR A 15 -7.86 13.90 -3.77
CA THR A 15 -8.03 14.24 -2.35
C THR A 15 -7.33 13.23 -1.44
N HIS A 16 -6.94 13.66 -0.24
CA HIS A 16 -6.42 12.78 0.82
C HIS A 16 -7.32 11.56 1.04
N LEU A 17 -6.68 10.40 1.15
CA LEU A 17 -7.25 9.08 1.41
C LEU A 17 -8.17 8.53 0.31
N GLU A 18 -8.16 9.13 -0.89
CA GLU A 18 -8.90 8.59 -2.03
C GLU A 18 -8.30 7.26 -2.52
N ILE A 19 -6.97 7.16 -2.54
CA ILE A 19 -6.24 5.95 -2.90
C ILE A 19 -5.07 5.78 -1.93
N VAL A 20 -5.06 4.69 -1.17
CA VAL A 20 -3.92 4.25 -0.37
C VAL A 20 -3.27 3.08 -1.10
N HIS A 21 -1.97 3.16 -1.34
CA HIS A 21 -1.16 2.07 -1.87
C HIS A 21 -0.52 1.30 -0.73
N SER A 22 -0.51 -0.01 -0.82
CA SER A 22 0.24 -0.90 0.04
C SER A 22 1.30 -1.64 -0.76
N ASP A 23 2.44 -1.88 -0.12
CA ASP A 23 3.55 -2.65 -0.69
C ASP A 23 4.28 -3.41 0.42
N LEU A 24 4.49 -4.72 0.24
CA LEU A 24 5.09 -5.62 1.22
C LEU A 24 6.43 -6.16 0.71
N TRP A 25 7.50 -5.92 1.48
CA TRP A 25 8.87 -6.26 1.13
C TRP A 25 9.45 -7.28 2.10
N GLY A 26 10.02 -8.38 1.58
CA GLY A 26 10.73 -9.40 2.36
C GLY A 26 10.51 -10.83 1.86
N PRO A 27 11.04 -11.85 2.56
CA PRO A 27 11.76 -11.77 3.82
C PRO A 27 13.14 -11.11 3.69
N MET A 28 13.57 -10.36 4.69
CA MET A 28 14.92 -9.78 4.77
C MET A 28 15.97 -10.89 4.95
N ASN A 29 17.12 -10.75 4.28
CA ASN A 29 18.25 -11.68 4.44
C ASN A 29 18.80 -11.72 5.88
N VAL A 30 18.64 -10.63 6.63
CA VAL A 30 19.02 -10.53 8.04
C VAL A 30 17.78 -10.11 8.83
N LYS A 31 17.35 -10.95 9.78
CA LYS A 31 16.23 -10.60 10.66
C LYS A 31 16.62 -9.39 11.50
N ALA A 32 15.71 -8.41 11.60
CA ALA A 32 15.91 -7.32 12.53
C ALA A 32 15.83 -7.83 13.98
N ARG A 33 16.34 -7.04 14.94
CA ARG A 33 16.19 -7.35 16.37
C ARG A 33 14.70 -7.51 16.69
N GLY A 34 14.33 -8.62 17.32
CA GLY A 34 12.93 -8.94 17.62
C GLY A 34 12.24 -9.87 16.61
N GLY A 35 12.96 -10.38 15.60
CA GLY A 35 12.44 -11.41 14.70
C GLY A 35 11.63 -10.89 13.51
N TYR A 36 11.65 -9.58 13.24
CA TYR A 36 10.97 -8.99 12.09
C TYR A 36 11.68 -9.34 10.78
N GLU A 37 10.89 -9.78 9.79
CA GLU A 37 11.38 -10.29 8.51
C GLU A 37 10.82 -9.51 7.31
N TYR A 38 9.78 -8.70 7.51
CA TYR A 38 9.14 -7.96 6.43
C TYR A 38 8.97 -6.48 6.79
N PHE A 39 8.92 -5.66 5.74
CA PHE A 39 8.44 -4.27 5.82
C PHE A 39 7.14 -4.17 5.06
N ILE A 40 6.16 -3.49 5.63
CA ILE A 40 4.94 -3.12 4.94
C ILE A 40 4.81 -1.62 4.92
N SER A 41 4.50 -1.05 3.76
CA SER A 41 4.27 0.38 3.61
C SER A 41 2.83 0.65 3.20
N PHE A 42 2.24 1.70 3.77
CA PHE A 42 0.97 2.26 3.34
C PHE A 42 1.19 3.72 2.98
N ILE A 43 0.79 4.13 1.78
CA ILE A 43 1.08 5.46 1.23
C ILE A 43 -0.18 6.01 0.59
N ASP A 44 -0.70 7.12 1.11
CA ASP A 44 -1.73 7.91 0.43
C ASP A 44 -1.16 8.55 -0.86
N ASP A 45 -1.85 8.32 -1.98
CA ASP A 45 -1.43 8.76 -3.31
C ASP A 45 -1.41 10.29 -3.46
N TYR A 46 -2.33 10.98 -2.76
CA TYR A 46 -2.45 12.43 -2.83
C TYR A 46 -1.31 13.14 -2.10
N SER A 47 -1.02 12.72 -0.88
CA SER A 47 -0.01 13.33 0.02
C SER A 47 1.44 12.98 -0.31
N ARG A 48 1.71 12.05 -1.24
CA ARG A 48 3.09 11.66 -1.62
C ARG A 48 4.02 12.83 -1.96
N TYR A 49 3.47 13.95 -2.45
CA TYR A 49 4.21 15.19 -2.74
C TYR A 49 3.63 16.42 -2.02
N GLY A 50 2.76 16.20 -1.03
CA GLY A 50 2.10 17.25 -0.27
C GLY A 50 2.91 17.69 0.96
N HIS A 51 2.46 18.76 1.61
CA HIS A 51 3.06 19.24 2.87
C HIS A 51 2.74 18.34 4.08
N VAL A 52 1.63 17.62 4.03
CA VAL A 52 1.23 16.62 5.02
C VAL A 52 1.43 15.27 4.36
N TYR A 53 2.31 14.42 4.89
CA TYR A 53 2.60 13.08 4.37
C TYR A 53 1.86 12.03 5.20
N LEU A 54 0.86 11.37 4.61
CA LEU A 54 0.11 10.28 5.25
C LEU A 54 0.64 8.94 4.74
N GLY A 55 1.89 8.64 5.10
CA GLY A 55 2.56 7.39 4.73
C GLY A 55 3.29 6.79 5.92
N HIS A 56 3.07 5.48 6.13
CA HIS A 56 3.62 4.74 7.26
C HIS A 56 4.36 3.50 6.76
N VAL A 57 5.45 3.14 7.44
CA VAL A 57 6.19 1.90 7.22
C VAL A 57 6.27 1.15 8.53
N TYR A 58 5.81 -0.10 8.53
CA TYR A 58 5.81 -0.96 9.70
C TYR A 58 6.74 -2.15 9.48
N LEU A 59 7.36 -2.61 10.57
CA LEU A 59 8.09 -3.87 10.64
C LEU A 59 7.13 -4.97 11.07
N ILE A 60 7.06 -6.07 10.32
CA ILE A 60 6.24 -7.23 10.68
C ILE A 60 7.03 -8.54 10.67
N GLN A 61 6.62 -9.49 11.51
CA GLN A 61 7.28 -10.79 11.63
C GLN A 61 6.75 -11.75 10.57
N ASN A 62 5.44 -11.73 10.31
CA ASN A 62 4.77 -12.58 9.35
C ASN A 62 3.96 -11.76 8.35
N LYS A 63 3.80 -12.25 7.12
CA LYS A 63 2.91 -11.62 6.13
C LYS A 63 1.47 -11.49 6.63
N SER A 64 1.02 -12.40 7.51
CA SER A 64 -0.32 -12.38 8.11
C SER A 64 -0.57 -11.19 9.03
N ASP A 65 0.48 -10.51 9.49
CA ASP A 65 0.38 -9.36 10.39
C ASP A 65 -0.03 -8.09 9.60
N SER A 66 -0.02 -8.13 8.26
CA SER A 66 -0.38 -7.04 7.35
C SER A 66 -1.76 -6.45 7.65
N PHE A 67 -2.73 -7.30 7.98
CA PHE A 67 -4.09 -6.87 8.24
C PHE A 67 -4.19 -6.03 9.52
N GLU A 68 -3.54 -6.46 10.61
CA GLU A 68 -3.57 -5.69 11.85
C GLU A 68 -2.87 -4.35 11.67
N MET A 69 -1.73 -4.32 10.97
CA MET A 69 -1.05 -3.05 10.63
C MET A 69 -1.92 -2.12 9.78
N PHE A 70 -2.72 -2.67 8.86
CA PHE A 70 -3.66 -1.86 8.07
C PHE A 70 -4.75 -1.22 8.94
N LYS A 71 -5.28 -1.92 9.95
CA LYS A 71 -6.27 -1.35 10.87
C LYS A 71 -5.69 -0.19 11.68
N GLU A 72 -4.46 -0.36 12.18
CA GLU A 72 -3.75 0.68 12.91
C GLU A 72 -3.54 1.90 12.01
N TYR A 73 -2.95 1.70 10.83
CA TYR A 73 -2.75 2.76 9.84
C TYR A 73 -4.06 3.50 9.52
N LYS A 74 -5.14 2.77 9.22
CA LYS A 74 -6.45 3.36 8.91
C LYS A 74 -6.94 4.23 10.06
N ALA A 75 -6.89 3.74 11.30
CA ALA A 75 -7.36 4.51 12.45
C ALA A 75 -6.56 5.80 12.64
N GLU A 76 -5.25 5.75 12.48
CA GLU A 76 -4.36 6.91 12.59
C GLU A 76 -4.67 7.96 11.51
N VAL A 77 -4.60 7.58 10.22
CA VAL A 77 -4.71 8.56 9.12
C VAL A 77 -6.12 9.13 8.96
N GLU A 78 -7.15 8.35 9.28
CA GLU A 78 -8.53 8.85 9.24
C GLU A 78 -8.82 9.83 10.38
N ASN A 79 -8.27 9.57 11.58
CA ASN A 79 -8.37 10.48 12.71
C ASN A 79 -7.61 11.80 12.46
N GLU A 80 -6.39 11.73 11.90
CA GLU A 80 -5.59 12.91 11.60
C GLU A 80 -6.19 13.78 10.49
N SER A 81 -6.75 13.16 9.44
CA SER A 81 -7.25 13.86 8.27
C SER A 81 -8.73 14.24 8.36
N GLY A 82 -9.50 13.61 9.25
CA GLY A 82 -10.96 13.71 9.30
C GLY A 82 -11.66 13.12 8.06
N LYS A 83 -10.95 12.32 7.27
CA LYS A 83 -11.45 11.66 6.05
C LYS A 83 -11.38 10.15 6.20
N THR A 84 -12.07 9.44 5.32
CA THR A 84 -11.99 7.97 5.28
C THR A 84 -11.28 7.49 4.04
N ILE A 85 -10.59 6.34 4.15
CA ILE A 85 -9.99 5.65 3.02
C ILE A 85 -11.11 5.23 2.05
N LYS A 86 -10.94 5.51 0.76
CA LYS A 86 -11.91 5.14 -0.28
C LYS A 86 -11.49 3.91 -1.07
N THR A 87 -10.20 3.85 -1.41
CA THR A 87 -9.64 2.76 -2.19
C THR A 87 -8.36 2.27 -1.54
N PHE A 88 -8.28 0.95 -1.34
CA PHE A 88 -7.05 0.27 -0.97
C PHE A 88 -6.46 -0.44 -2.18
N ARG A 89 -5.23 -0.10 -2.54
CA ARG A 89 -4.52 -0.69 -3.67
C ARG A 89 -3.31 -1.48 -3.19
N SER A 90 -3.29 -2.78 -3.45
CA SER A 90 -2.16 -3.67 -3.15
C SER A 90 -1.65 -4.34 -4.41
N ASP A 91 -0.43 -4.88 -4.36
CA ASP A 91 0.04 -5.81 -5.37
C ASP A 91 -0.58 -7.20 -5.18
N ARG A 92 -0.28 -8.12 -6.10
CA ARG A 92 -0.84 -9.49 -6.08
C ARG A 92 -0.03 -10.45 -5.21
N GLY A 93 0.68 -9.94 -4.20
CA GLY A 93 1.63 -10.66 -3.34
C GLY A 93 1.04 -11.67 -2.37
N GLY A 94 -0.30 -11.70 -2.26
CA GLY A 94 -1.04 -12.70 -1.50
C GLY A 94 -1.30 -12.35 -0.04
N GLU A 95 -0.66 -11.30 0.49
CA GLU A 95 -0.78 -10.89 1.89
C GLU A 95 -2.16 -10.34 2.29
N TYR A 96 -3.01 -10.04 1.30
CA TYR A 96 -4.37 -9.54 1.48
C TYR A 96 -5.45 -10.50 0.97
N MET A 97 -5.11 -11.78 0.79
CA MET A 97 -6.03 -12.80 0.24
C MET A 97 -6.93 -13.46 1.30
N ASP A 98 -6.79 -13.07 2.58
CA ASP A 98 -7.65 -13.55 3.66
C ASP A 98 -9.06 -12.95 3.52
N LEU A 99 -10.09 -13.80 3.66
CA LEU A 99 -11.50 -13.39 3.67
C LEU A 99 -11.77 -12.32 4.74
N ARG A 100 -11.09 -12.39 5.89
CA ARG A 100 -11.24 -11.40 6.96
C ARG A 100 -10.85 -10.00 6.52
N PHE A 101 -9.82 -9.88 5.69
CA PHE A 101 -9.40 -8.59 5.13
C PHE A 101 -10.46 -8.07 4.17
N HIS A 102 -10.97 -8.94 3.30
CA HIS A 102 -12.01 -8.59 2.34
C HIS A 102 -13.30 -8.12 3.02
N ASP A 103 -13.79 -8.87 4.01
CA ASP A 103 -14.99 -8.55 4.78
C ASP A 103 -14.82 -7.21 5.50
N TYR A 104 -13.64 -6.94 6.05
CA TYR A 104 -13.33 -5.65 6.66
C TYR A 104 -13.37 -4.51 5.65
N LEU A 105 -12.81 -4.67 4.45
CA LEU A 105 -12.91 -3.63 3.42
C LEU A 105 -14.38 -3.36 3.06
N ILE A 106 -15.22 -4.40 2.96
CA ILE A 106 -16.65 -4.24 2.71
C ILE A 106 -17.35 -3.50 3.86
N GLU A 107 -17.06 -3.88 5.12
CA GLU A 107 -17.63 -3.27 6.32
C GLU A 107 -17.41 -1.75 6.35
N TYR A 108 -16.22 -1.30 5.96
CA TYR A 108 -15.87 0.12 5.93
C TYR A 108 -16.09 0.79 4.57
N GLY A 109 -16.67 0.09 3.59
CA GLY A 109 -16.96 0.62 2.26
C GLY A 109 -15.71 0.98 1.45
N ILE A 110 -14.58 0.32 1.71
CA ILE A 110 -13.30 0.53 1.04
C ILE A 110 -13.22 -0.35 -0.20
N GLN A 111 -12.96 0.26 -1.36
CA GLN A 111 -12.79 -0.48 -2.61
C GLN A 111 -11.41 -1.12 -2.68
N SER A 112 -11.35 -2.44 -2.88
CA SER A 112 -10.09 -3.15 -3.15
C SER A 112 -9.70 -3.02 -4.62
N GLN A 113 -8.45 -2.65 -4.90
CA GLN A 113 -7.86 -2.63 -6.23
C GLN A 113 -6.54 -3.40 -6.24
N LEU A 114 -6.35 -4.25 -7.25
CA LEU A 114 -5.05 -4.87 -7.49
C LEU A 114 -4.25 -4.00 -8.46
N SER A 115 -3.00 -3.71 -8.14
CA SER A 115 -2.08 -3.06 -9.05
C SER A 115 -1.79 -3.99 -10.25
N ILE A 116 -1.46 -3.38 -11.40
CA ILE A 116 -1.13 -4.13 -12.62
C ILE A 116 0.27 -4.75 -12.41
N PRO A 117 0.44 -6.08 -12.57
CA PRO A 117 1.76 -6.68 -12.42
C PRO A 117 2.74 -6.10 -13.45
N ASN A 118 3.95 -5.73 -12.99
CA ASN A 118 5.09 -5.30 -13.81
C ASN A 118 4.85 -4.09 -14.74
N THR A 119 4.90 -2.88 -14.16
CA THR A 119 5.42 -1.70 -14.90
C THR A 119 6.77 -1.26 -14.33
N PRO A 120 7.88 -1.96 -14.65
CA PRO A 120 9.23 -1.53 -14.28
C PRO A 120 9.66 -0.20 -14.93
N GLN A 121 8.88 0.41 -15.84
CA GLN A 121 9.24 1.69 -16.46
C GLN A 121 9.21 2.92 -15.51
N GLN A 122 8.86 2.76 -14.23
CA GLN A 122 9.07 3.80 -13.20
C GLN A 122 10.11 3.44 -12.13
N ASN A 123 10.83 2.32 -12.24
CA ASN A 123 11.97 2.03 -11.36
C ASN A 123 13.20 2.92 -11.61
N GLY A 124 13.11 3.91 -12.50
CA GLY A 124 14.19 4.87 -12.77
C GLY A 124 14.49 5.88 -11.66
N VAL A 125 13.88 5.79 -10.47
CA VAL A 125 14.20 6.69 -9.33
C VAL A 125 14.38 5.97 -7.99
N SER A 126 13.94 4.71 -7.84
CA SER A 126 14.08 3.97 -6.57
C SER A 126 15.19 2.91 -6.56
N GLU A 127 15.98 2.78 -7.62
CA GLU A 127 17.21 1.95 -7.64
C GLU A 127 18.50 2.75 -7.36
N SER A 128 18.42 3.93 -6.74
CA SER A 128 19.61 4.63 -6.23
C SER A 128 19.46 4.95 -4.75
N ARG A 129 19.69 3.92 -3.93
CA ARG A 129 20.31 4.01 -2.61
C ARG A 129 20.69 2.60 -2.18
N ASN A 130 21.74 2.11 -2.84
CA ASN A 130 22.64 1.10 -2.30
C ASN A 130 23.37 1.68 -1.07
#